data_AF-A0A2E7RIC4-F1
#
_entry.id   AF-A0A2E7RIC4-F1
#
_cell.length_a   1.000
_cell.length_b   1.000
_cell.length_c   1.000
_cell.angle_alpha   90.00
_cell.angle_beta   90.00
_cell.angle_gamma   90.00
#
_symmetry.space_group_name_H-M   'P 1'
#
loop_
_entity.id
_entity.type
_entity.pdbx_description
1 polymer ?
#
loop_
_entity_poly.entity_id
_entity_poly.type
_entity_poly.pdbx_seq_one_letter_code
_entity_poly.pdbx_strand_id
1 'polypeptide(L)'
;MGQTYSQFGQSTLFWEMLREGWGPAWILHSQLPEESALARQQSLETALLLHRGANFEALARKSAGLGLNEDPADYPRAPNPHNLGGRAAAAVAALEEGEWAGPLRTLKGWELVYLRRRFEGHRTRAGVQVVRIIHPVGSAVSQEKAKEMWTTLPLGGSQALLDSLPASFRHGRIEQDS
;
A
#
# COMPACT_ATOMS: atom_id res chain seq x y z
N MET A 1 -0.30 -19.06 29.15
CA MET A 1 0.54 -19.25 27.93
C MET A 1 0.50 -17.94 27.15
N GLY A 2 1.65 -17.28 27.00
CA GLY A 2 1.73 -15.94 26.41
C GLY A 2 1.58 -15.98 24.89
N GLN A 3 0.63 -15.23 24.36
CA GLN A 3 0.44 -15.04 22.91
C GLN A 3 1.59 -14.19 22.34
N THR A 4 2.18 -14.62 21.22
CA THR A 4 3.38 -14.00 20.61
C THR A 4 3.03 -12.93 19.56
N TYR A 5 3.99 -12.05 19.24
CA TYR A 5 3.85 -10.94 18.27
C TYR A 5 3.40 -11.39 16.87
N SER A 6 3.74 -12.62 16.45
CA SER A 6 3.33 -13.17 15.16
C SER A 6 1.82 -13.40 15.04
N GLN A 7 1.15 -13.81 16.12
CA GLN A 7 -0.29 -14.11 16.10
C GLN A 7 -1.18 -12.85 16.10
N PHE A 8 -0.81 -11.85 16.91
CA PHE A 8 -1.45 -10.52 16.85
C PHE A 8 -1.05 -9.78 15.56
N GLY A 9 0.21 -9.89 15.16
CA GLY A 9 0.73 -9.27 13.95
C GLY A 9 -0.04 -9.70 12.70
N GLN A 10 -0.36 -10.98 12.53
CA GLN A 10 -1.09 -11.45 11.35
C GLN A 10 -2.55 -10.97 11.28
N SER A 11 -3.28 -11.04 12.39
CA SER A 11 -4.70 -10.65 12.43
C SER A 11 -4.88 -9.13 12.42
N THR A 12 -4.00 -8.39 13.09
CA THR A 12 -3.91 -6.93 12.97
C THR A 12 -3.44 -6.52 11.57
N LEU A 13 -2.42 -7.16 10.98
CA LEU A 13 -2.00 -6.90 9.60
C LEU A 13 -3.11 -7.22 8.61
N PHE A 14 -3.88 -8.29 8.82
CA PHE A 14 -5.03 -8.62 7.99
C PHE A 14 -6.11 -7.54 8.07
N TRP A 15 -6.48 -7.10 9.28
CA TRP A 15 -7.43 -6.01 9.48
C TRP A 15 -6.94 -4.67 8.93
N GLU A 16 -5.67 -4.34 9.09
CA GLU A 16 -5.04 -3.12 8.57
C GLU A 16 -4.88 -3.17 7.03
N MET A 17 -4.57 -4.34 6.47
CA MET A 17 -4.62 -4.57 5.02
C MET A 17 -6.01 -4.32 4.47
N LEU A 18 -7.05 -4.69 5.21
CA LEU A 18 -8.44 -4.50 4.79
C LEU A 18 -8.92 -3.05 4.99
N ARG A 19 -8.66 -2.43 6.14
CA ARG A 19 -9.18 -1.10 6.50
C ARG A 19 -8.44 0.05 5.81
N GLU A 20 -7.12 -0.05 5.73
CA GLU A 20 -6.24 1.08 5.33
C GLU A 20 -5.50 0.81 4.01
N GLY A 21 -5.61 -0.40 3.43
CA GLY A 21 -4.68 -0.84 2.38
C GLY A 21 -5.31 -1.27 1.05
N TRP A 22 -6.23 -2.23 1.09
CA TRP A 22 -6.64 -2.99 -0.10
C TRP A 22 -8.03 -2.57 -0.58
N GLY A 23 -9.01 -2.48 0.32
CA GLY A 23 -10.38 -2.09 -0.04
C GLY A 23 -10.47 -0.69 -0.68
N PRO A 24 -10.02 0.36 0.02
CA PRO A 24 -9.99 1.72 -0.53
C PRO A 24 -9.17 1.83 -1.82
N ALA A 25 -8.03 1.14 -1.91
CA ALA A 25 -7.21 1.11 -3.12
C ALA A 25 -7.95 0.46 -4.30
N TRP A 26 -8.70 -0.62 -4.08
CA TRP A 26 -9.53 -1.21 -5.14
C TRP A 26 -10.61 -0.23 -5.60
N ILE A 27 -11.32 0.41 -4.67
CA ILE A 27 -12.37 1.38 -4.99
C ILE A 27 -11.78 2.52 -5.84
N LEU A 28 -10.71 3.16 -5.38
CA LEU A 28 -10.04 4.25 -6.08
C LEU A 28 -9.69 3.86 -7.53
N HIS A 29 -9.01 2.74 -7.70
CA HIS A 29 -8.54 2.29 -9.02
C HIS A 29 -9.68 1.79 -9.92
N SER A 30 -10.80 1.33 -9.36
CA SER A 30 -12.00 0.96 -10.12
C SER A 30 -12.81 2.18 -10.58
N GLN A 31 -12.79 3.26 -9.80
CA GLN A 31 -13.50 4.51 -10.12
C GLN A 31 -12.71 5.37 -11.11
N LEU A 32 -11.39 5.27 -11.09
CA LEU A 32 -10.48 6.01 -11.97
C LEU A 32 -9.69 5.04 -12.87
N PRO A 33 -10.37 4.26 -13.74
CA PRO A 33 -9.72 3.17 -14.48
C PRO A 33 -8.67 3.68 -15.48
N GLU A 34 -8.91 4.81 -16.14
CA GLU A 34 -7.98 5.40 -17.09
C GLU A 34 -6.73 5.97 -16.40
N GLU A 35 -6.91 6.75 -15.34
CA GLU A 35 -5.79 7.26 -14.51
C GLU A 35 -4.98 6.11 -13.91
N SER A 36 -5.68 5.09 -13.39
CA SER A 36 -5.06 3.87 -12.87
C SER A 36 -4.25 3.13 -13.93
N ALA A 37 -4.73 3.04 -15.17
CA ALA A 37 -4.01 2.39 -16.26
C ALA A 37 -2.75 3.18 -16.65
N LEU A 38 -2.85 4.51 -16.74
CA LEU A 38 -1.73 5.39 -17.04
C LEU A 38 -0.64 5.31 -15.95
N ALA A 39 -1.04 5.45 -14.68
CA ALA A 39 -0.13 5.34 -13.55
C ALA A 39 0.52 3.95 -13.46
N ARG A 40 -0.23 2.89 -13.80
CA ARG A 40 0.33 1.52 -13.89
C ARG A 40 1.41 1.44 -14.95
N GLN A 41 1.17 2.00 -16.14
CA GLN A 41 2.14 1.99 -17.23
C GLN A 41 3.43 2.72 -16.82
N GLN A 42 3.32 3.91 -16.24
CA GLN A 42 4.47 4.67 -15.75
C GLN A 42 5.26 3.92 -14.67
N SER A 43 4.54 3.23 -13.77
CA SER A 43 5.18 2.41 -12.73
C SER A 43 5.89 1.19 -13.31
N LEU A 44 5.30 0.55 -14.33
CA LEU A 44 5.95 -0.55 -15.06
C LEU A 44 7.20 -0.08 -15.81
N GLU A 45 7.14 1.08 -16.47
CA GLU A 45 8.31 1.67 -17.14
C GLU A 45 9.43 1.97 -16.15
N THR A 46 9.08 2.51 -14.97
CA THR A 46 10.06 2.75 -13.89
C THR A 46 10.65 1.44 -13.35
N ALA A 47 9.83 0.40 -13.17
CA ALA A 47 10.30 -0.94 -12.79
C ALA A 47 11.26 -1.54 -13.83
N LEU A 48 11.00 -1.34 -15.13
CA LEU A 48 11.91 -1.78 -16.20
C LEU A 48 13.28 -1.08 -16.13
N LEU A 49 13.31 0.22 -15.79
CA LEU A 49 14.58 0.93 -15.57
C LEU A 49 15.35 0.35 -14.39
N LEU A 50 14.67 0.05 -13.29
CA LEU A 50 15.28 -0.58 -12.11
C LEU A 50 15.86 -1.96 -12.42
N HIS A 51 15.12 -2.80 -13.16
CA HIS A 51 15.62 -4.11 -13.60
C HIS A 51 16.83 -4.00 -14.55
N ARG A 52 16.98 -2.86 -15.25
CA ARG A 52 18.16 -2.57 -16.10
C ARG A 52 19.32 -1.95 -15.32
N GLY A 53 19.25 -1.89 -13.99
CA GLY A 53 20.33 -1.41 -13.13
C GLY A 53 20.28 0.09 -12.82
N ALA A 54 19.17 0.77 -13.10
CA ALA A 54 19.00 2.15 -12.65
C ALA A 54 18.99 2.23 -11.10
N ASN A 55 19.58 3.29 -10.54
CA ASN A 55 19.61 3.49 -9.09
C ASN A 55 18.22 3.93 -8.57
N PHE A 56 17.69 3.20 -7.59
CA PHE A 56 16.35 3.44 -7.04
C PHE A 56 16.23 4.83 -6.41
N GLU A 57 17.18 5.24 -5.57
CA GLU A 57 17.15 6.54 -4.89
C GLU A 57 17.29 7.72 -5.86
N ALA A 58 18.00 7.54 -6.98
CA ALA A 58 18.08 8.55 -8.04
C ALA A 58 16.73 8.72 -8.75
N LEU A 59 16.07 7.61 -9.09
CA LEU A 59 14.71 7.63 -9.68
C LEU A 59 13.69 8.21 -8.69
N ALA A 60 13.78 7.86 -7.41
CA ALA A 60 12.91 8.39 -6.37
C ALA A 60 13.11 9.89 -6.17
N ARG A 61 14.34 10.42 -6.19
CA ARG A 61 14.59 11.87 -6.15
C ARG A 61 14.03 12.59 -7.37
N LYS A 62 14.16 12.00 -8.56
CA LYS A 62 13.58 12.55 -9.80
C LYS A 62 12.05 12.60 -9.72
N SER A 63 11.41 11.57 -9.16
CA SER A 63 9.97 11.52 -8.92
C SER A 63 9.54 12.49 -7.81
N ALA A 64 10.33 12.66 -6.75
CA ALA A 64 10.08 13.60 -5.65
C ALA A 64 10.12 15.06 -6.11
N GLY A 65 11.03 15.41 -7.04
CA GLY A 65 11.09 16.73 -7.66
C GLY A 65 9.85 17.10 -8.49
N LEU A 66 8.94 16.14 -8.73
CA LEU A 66 7.63 16.34 -9.36
C LEU A 66 6.48 16.43 -8.33
N GLY A 67 6.78 16.51 -7.03
CA GLY A 67 5.78 16.60 -5.95
C GLY A 67 5.13 15.26 -5.59
N LEU A 68 5.73 14.13 -5.97
CA LEU A 68 5.12 12.79 -5.83
C LEU A 68 5.57 12.00 -4.59
N ASN A 69 6.56 12.50 -3.86
CA ASN A 69 7.11 11.84 -2.67
C ASN A 69 7.06 12.78 -1.47
N GLU A 70 5.96 12.72 -0.72
CA GLU A 70 5.96 13.12 0.68
C GLU A 70 6.25 11.87 1.52
N ASP A 71 7.53 11.61 1.78
CA ASP A 71 7.93 10.93 3.01
C ASP A 71 9.00 11.82 3.65
N PRO A 72 8.87 12.16 4.95
CA PRO A 72 9.71 13.16 5.58
C PRO A 72 11.14 12.64 5.61
N ALA A 73 11.98 13.26 4.80
CA ALA A 73 13.37 13.41 5.16
C ALA A 73 13.41 13.94 6.60
N ASP A 74 14.20 13.28 7.45
CA ASP A 74 14.55 13.72 8.81
C ASP A 74 13.56 13.45 9.95
N TYR A 75 13.27 12.18 10.26
CA TYR A 75 12.96 11.81 11.66
C TYR A 75 13.56 10.43 12.05
N PRO A 76 14.19 10.30 13.23
CA PRO A 76 14.70 9.02 13.76
C PRO A 76 13.58 8.09 14.27
N ARG A 77 12.30 8.41 14.00
CA ARG A 77 11.18 7.51 14.29
C ARG A 77 10.84 6.78 13.00
N ALA A 78 11.37 5.58 12.88
CA ALA A 78 11.01 4.66 11.82
C ALA A 78 9.48 4.60 11.69
N PRO A 79 8.90 4.83 10.49
CA PRO A 79 7.47 4.68 10.32
C PRO A 79 7.07 3.29 10.81
N ASN A 80 6.07 3.25 11.69
CA ASN A 80 5.41 2.00 11.99
C ASN A 80 4.87 1.45 10.66
N PRO A 81 5.03 0.15 10.35
CA PRO A 81 4.46 -0.47 9.15
C PRO A 81 3.02 -0.05 8.80
N HIS A 82 2.22 0.35 9.80
CA HIS A 82 0.88 0.92 9.61
C HIS A 82 0.83 2.16 8.68
N ASN A 83 1.86 3.02 8.69
CA ASN A 83 1.86 4.26 7.89
C ASN A 83 2.17 4.04 6.40
N LEU A 84 2.59 2.83 6.01
CA LEU A 84 2.92 2.50 4.63
C LEU A 84 1.68 2.21 3.79
N GLY A 85 0.57 1.84 4.43
CA GLY A 85 -0.60 1.26 3.79
C GLY A 85 -0.41 -0.24 3.54
N GLY A 86 -1.51 -1.00 3.58
CA GLY A 86 -1.45 -2.47 3.71
C GLY A 86 -0.63 -3.22 2.65
N ARG A 87 -0.68 -2.81 1.37
CA ARG A 87 0.11 -3.47 0.30
C ARG A 87 1.60 -3.16 0.36
N ALA A 88 1.96 -1.91 0.60
CA ALA A 88 3.35 -1.52 0.76
C ALA A 88 3.96 -2.15 2.03
N ALA A 89 3.20 -2.17 3.13
CA ALA A 89 3.60 -2.84 4.36
C ALA A 89 3.82 -4.35 4.17
N ALA A 90 2.89 -5.03 3.48
CA ALA A 90 3.01 -6.46 3.18
C ALA A 90 4.21 -6.77 2.28
N ALA A 91 4.47 -5.94 1.26
CA ALA A 91 5.65 -6.09 0.42
C ALA A 91 6.95 -5.88 1.22
N VAL A 92 7.03 -4.80 2.00
CA VAL A 92 8.20 -4.50 2.84
C VAL A 92 8.45 -5.57 3.89
N ALA A 93 7.42 -6.25 4.39
CA ALA A 93 7.59 -7.36 5.32
C ALA A 93 8.37 -8.54 4.71
N ALA A 94 8.34 -8.73 3.39
CA ALA A 94 8.98 -9.84 2.68
C ALA A 94 10.34 -9.49 2.04
N LEU A 95 10.69 -8.20 1.95
CA LEU A 95 11.95 -7.75 1.34
C LEU A 95 13.16 -7.92 2.26
N GLU A 96 14.32 -8.22 1.70
CA GLU A 96 15.60 -8.01 2.37
C GLU A 96 16.11 -6.57 2.22
N GLU A 97 17.05 -6.15 3.08
CA GLU A 97 17.68 -4.83 2.93
C GLU A 97 18.38 -4.72 1.56
N GLY A 98 18.11 -3.63 0.84
CA GLY A 98 18.63 -3.44 -0.51
C GLY A 98 17.72 -3.99 -1.61
N GLU A 99 16.61 -4.65 -1.26
CA GLU A 99 15.63 -5.10 -2.24
C GLU A 99 14.48 -4.09 -2.44
N TRP A 100 13.77 -4.23 -3.56
CA TRP A 100 12.57 -3.46 -3.86
C TRP A 100 11.45 -4.34 -4.41
N ALA A 101 10.21 -3.88 -4.26
CA ALA A 101 9.01 -4.52 -4.77
C ALA A 101 8.08 -3.53 -5.48
N GLY A 102 7.29 -4.06 -6.41
CA GLY A 102 6.22 -3.37 -7.12
C GLY A 102 6.22 -3.67 -8.63
N PRO A 103 5.33 -3.07 -9.42
CA PRO A 103 4.32 -2.07 -9.03
C PRO A 103 3.24 -2.60 -8.07
N LEU A 104 3.02 -1.89 -6.97
CA LEU A 104 2.00 -2.18 -5.97
C LEU A 104 0.82 -1.22 -6.16
N ARG A 105 -0.38 -1.76 -6.37
CA ARG A 105 -1.60 -0.95 -6.32
C ARG A 105 -1.90 -0.56 -4.88
N THR A 106 -1.98 0.73 -4.57
CA THR A 106 -2.21 1.26 -3.21
C THR A 106 -3.24 2.37 -3.23
N LEU A 107 -3.58 2.92 -2.07
CA LEU A 107 -4.47 4.08 -2.01
C LEU A 107 -3.82 5.37 -2.53
N LYS A 108 -2.49 5.46 -2.61
CA LYS A 108 -1.82 6.63 -3.21
C LYS A 108 -1.67 6.50 -4.73
N GLY A 109 -1.90 5.31 -5.29
CA GLY A 109 -1.70 5.00 -6.70
C GLY A 109 -0.86 3.74 -6.90
N TRP A 110 -0.04 3.71 -7.96
CA TRP A 110 0.90 2.62 -8.21
C TRP A 110 2.28 2.93 -7.65
N GLU A 111 2.78 2.05 -6.79
CA GLU A 111 4.01 2.31 -6.03
C GLU A 111 5.10 1.28 -6.26
N LEU A 112 6.35 1.74 -6.23
CA LEU A 112 7.54 0.91 -6.04
C LEU A 112 8.10 1.23 -4.66
N VAL A 113 8.48 0.21 -3.91
CA VAL A 113 8.99 0.36 -2.54
C VAL A 113 10.33 -0.33 -2.41
N TYR A 114 11.33 0.40 -1.95
CA TYR A 114 12.68 -0.08 -1.66
C TYR A 114 12.92 -0.11 -0.16
N LEU A 115 13.39 -1.24 0.35
CA LEU A 115 13.77 -1.37 1.75
C LEU A 115 15.23 -0.97 1.91
N ARG A 116 15.45 0.23 2.47
CA ARG A 116 16.80 0.75 2.71
C ARG A 116 17.44 0.13 3.94
N ARG A 117 16.67 -0.03 5.03
CA ARG A 117 17.18 -0.54 6.31
C ARG A 117 16.07 -1.06 7.20
N ARG A 118 16.37 -2.08 7.99
CA ARG A 118 15.58 -2.55 9.13
C ARG A 118 16.25 -2.11 10.42
N PHE A 119 15.45 -1.65 11.37
CA PHE A 119 15.90 -1.37 12.72
C PHE A 119 15.28 -2.43 13.63
N GLU A 120 16.13 -3.30 14.18
CA GLU A 120 15.71 -4.28 15.18
C GLU A 120 15.71 -3.64 16.58
N GLY A 121 14.61 -3.78 17.31
CA GLY A 121 14.47 -3.27 18.67
C GLY A 121 13.28 -3.91 19.40
N HIS A 122 13.21 -3.76 20.72
CA HIS A 122 12.05 -4.22 21.50
C HIS A 122 10.78 -3.51 21.03
N ARG A 123 9.71 -4.28 20.71
CA ARG A 123 8.31 -3.94 20.35
C ARG A 123 7.99 -2.52 19.83
N THR A 124 8.31 -1.46 20.58
CA THR A 124 8.04 -0.06 20.23
C THR A 124 9.15 0.64 19.44
N ARG A 125 10.29 -0.03 19.20
CA ARG A 125 11.46 0.51 18.48
C ARG A 125 11.81 -0.23 17.20
N ALA A 126 11.11 -1.32 16.89
CA ALA A 126 11.25 -2.00 15.61
C ALA A 126 10.65 -1.13 14.49
N GLY A 127 11.34 -1.02 13.37
CA GLY A 127 10.85 -0.24 12.24
C GLY A 127 11.68 -0.40 10.98
N VAL A 128 11.25 0.26 9.92
CA VAL A 128 11.87 0.17 8.60
C VAL A 128 12.14 1.55 8.03
N GLN A 129 13.26 1.69 7.32
CA GLN A 129 13.53 2.81 6.44
C GLN A 129 13.22 2.39 5.02
N VAL A 130 12.26 3.04 4.39
CA VAL A 130 11.85 2.74 3.02
C VAL A 130 12.00 3.97 2.13
N VAL A 131 12.22 3.72 0.84
CA VAL A 131 12.13 4.73 -0.21
C VAL A 131 11.00 4.32 -1.14
N ARG A 132 10.14 5.27 -1.51
CA ARG A 132 8.96 5.01 -2.36
C ARG A 132 9.07 5.81 -3.64
N ILE A 133 8.52 5.24 -4.71
CA ILE A 133 8.23 5.95 -5.96
C ILE A 133 6.75 5.77 -6.20
N ILE A 134 6.00 6.87 -6.19
CA ILE A 134 4.54 6.85 -6.28
C ILE A 134 4.12 7.45 -7.62
N HIS A 135 3.37 6.68 -8.41
CA HIS A 135 2.64 7.16 -9.57
C HIS A 135 1.18 7.35 -9.15
N PRO A 136 0.73 8.60 -8.92
CA PRO A 136 -0.51 8.85 -8.23
C PRO A 136 -1.72 8.47 -9.08
N VAL A 137 -2.80 8.07 -8.39
CA VAL A 137 -4.12 7.89 -8.98
C VAL A 137 -5.10 8.72 -8.18
N GLY A 138 -5.83 9.61 -8.85
CA GLY A 138 -6.73 10.55 -8.21
C GLY A 138 -6.02 11.57 -7.30
N SER A 139 -6.82 12.52 -6.82
CA SER A 139 -6.41 13.53 -5.84
C SER A 139 -6.52 13.00 -4.40
N ALA A 140 -5.98 13.72 -3.42
CA ALA A 140 -6.20 13.41 -2.00
C ALA A 140 -7.70 13.31 -1.64
N VAL A 141 -8.56 14.12 -2.29
CA VAL A 141 -10.02 14.05 -2.13
C VAL A 141 -10.57 12.73 -2.65
N SER A 142 -10.10 12.26 -3.81
CA SER A 142 -10.49 10.96 -4.38
C SER A 142 -10.07 9.80 -3.47
N GLN A 143 -8.89 9.90 -2.87
CA GLN A 143 -8.36 8.90 -1.94
C GLN A 143 -9.18 8.86 -0.66
N GLU A 144 -9.53 10.01 -0.09
CA GLU A 144 -10.37 10.07 1.12
C GLU A 144 -11.78 9.56 0.83
N LYS A 145 -12.37 9.94 -0.31
CA LYS A 145 -13.66 9.39 -0.75
C LYS A 145 -13.62 7.87 -0.91
N ALA A 146 -12.52 7.30 -1.41
CA ALA A 146 -12.39 5.84 -1.51
C ALA A 146 -12.31 5.16 -0.13
N LYS A 147 -11.72 5.82 0.88
CA LYS A 147 -11.78 5.34 2.28
C LYS A 147 -13.20 5.44 2.83
N GLU A 148 -13.86 6.58 2.66
CA GLU A 148 -15.24 6.79 3.10
C GLU A 148 -16.19 5.77 2.46
N MET A 149 -16.04 5.51 1.16
CA MET A 149 -16.83 4.49 0.48
C MET A 149 -16.52 3.11 1.05
N TRP A 150 -15.27 2.77 1.31
CA TRP A 150 -14.95 1.50 1.94
C TRP A 150 -15.59 1.33 3.32
N THR A 151 -15.64 2.39 4.12
CA THR A 151 -16.23 2.38 5.46
C THR A 151 -17.76 2.42 5.45
N THR A 152 -18.37 3.02 4.42
CA THR A 152 -19.83 3.24 4.33
C THR A 152 -20.53 2.39 3.29
N LEU A 153 -19.82 1.58 2.51
CA LEU A 153 -20.38 0.72 1.47
C LEU A 153 -21.51 -0.13 2.06
N PRO A 154 -22.78 0.09 1.68
CA PRO A 154 -23.82 -0.84 2.05
C PRO A 154 -23.51 -2.16 1.33
N LEU A 155 -23.71 -3.28 2.03
CA LEU A 155 -23.50 -4.64 1.52
C LEU A 155 -24.27 -4.93 0.19
N GLY A 156 -25.13 -4.02 -0.28
CA GLY A 156 -25.91 -4.13 -1.53
C GLY A 156 -25.81 -2.95 -2.51
N GLY A 157 -24.78 -2.09 -2.46
CA GLY A 157 -24.78 -0.81 -3.21
C GLY A 157 -24.33 -0.80 -4.67
N SER A 158 -23.60 -1.81 -5.16
CA SER A 158 -23.25 -1.91 -6.59
C SER A 158 -22.74 -3.31 -6.89
N GLN A 159 -23.53 -4.10 -7.60
CA GLN A 159 -23.17 -5.47 -7.99
C GLN A 159 -21.84 -5.51 -8.76
N ALA A 160 -21.61 -4.53 -9.65
CA ALA A 160 -20.38 -4.40 -10.40
C ALA A 160 -19.15 -4.15 -9.50
N LEU A 161 -19.30 -3.40 -8.41
CA LEU A 161 -18.22 -3.18 -7.45
C LEU A 161 -17.96 -4.43 -6.59
N LEU A 162 -19.02 -5.08 -6.12
CA LEU A 162 -18.94 -6.33 -5.35
C LEU A 162 -18.28 -7.46 -6.14
N ASP A 163 -18.58 -7.57 -7.44
CA ASP A 163 -18.00 -8.57 -8.33
C ASP A 163 -16.53 -8.29 -8.68
N SER A 164 -16.06 -7.05 -8.48
CA SER A 164 -14.65 -6.69 -8.62
C SER A 164 -13.79 -7.03 -7.39
N LEU A 165 -14.42 -7.40 -6.26
CA LEU A 165 -13.72 -7.76 -5.02
C LEU A 165 -13.36 -9.26 -4.98
N PRO A 166 -12.26 -9.66 -4.30
CA PRO A 166 -11.90 -11.07 -4.15
C PRO A 166 -13.00 -11.92 -3.52
N ALA A 167 -13.19 -13.16 -4.01
CA ALA A 167 -14.29 -14.03 -3.58
C ALA A 167 -14.29 -14.37 -2.08
N SER A 168 -13.13 -14.42 -1.43
CA SER A 168 -13.00 -14.63 0.02
C SER A 168 -13.67 -13.53 0.85
N PHE A 169 -13.77 -12.31 0.31
CA PHE A 169 -14.41 -11.17 0.97
C PHE A 169 -15.94 -11.21 0.88
N ARG A 170 -16.48 -11.72 -0.24
CA ARG A 170 -17.93 -11.90 -0.41
C ARG A 170 -18.50 -12.87 0.63
N HIS A 171 -17.75 -13.90 1.01
CA HIS A 171 -18.21 -14.95 1.91
C HIS A 171 -17.91 -14.67 3.39
N GLY A 172 -16.75 -14.08 3.72
CA GLY A 172 -16.34 -13.87 5.12
C GLY A 172 -17.15 -12.84 5.92
N ARG A 173 -18.00 -12.03 5.27
CA ARG A 173 -18.93 -11.10 5.95
C ARG A 173 -20.36 -11.65 6.07
N ILE A 174 -20.75 -12.61 5.22
CA ILE A 174 -22.09 -13.24 5.27
C ILE A 174 -22.22 -14.14 6.50
N GLU A 175 -21.12 -14.78 6.93
CA GLU A 175 -21.11 -15.62 8.14
C GLU A 175 -21.26 -14.86 9.47
N GLN A 176 -21.23 -13.52 9.48
CA GLN A 176 -21.43 -12.73 10.70
C GLN A 176 -22.89 -12.28 10.93
N ASP A 177 -23.78 -12.49 9.95
CA ASP A 177 -25.22 -12.16 10.04
C ASP A 177 -26.11 -13.42 10.04
N SER A 178 -25.59 -14.57 10.48
CA SER A 178 -26.36 -15.83 10.65
C SER A 178 -26.45 -16.27 12.11
#